data_AF-A0A349EV79-F1
#
_entry.id   AF-A0A349EV79-F1
#
_cell.length_a   1.000
_cell.length_b   1.000
_cell.length_c   1.000
_cell.angle_alpha   90.00
_cell.angle_beta   90.00
_cell.angle_gamma   90.00
#
_symmetry.space_group_name_H-M   'P 1'
#
loop_
_entity.id
_entity.type
_entity.pdbx_description
1 polymer ?
#
loop_
_entity_poly.entity_id
_entity_poly.type
_entity_poly.pdbx_seq_one_letter_code
_entity_poly.pdbx_strand_id
1 'polypeptide(L)'
;MKKNKGLLLSFLRYDWWKIIGTYGICAAFLALMFNYKDKLKDEEILDIFITGTINDSSFQQKLFEDVPNDKILAIHSYPFSIDNHQYNQVSNANISSVADLFILPESVLNSHREYFTYAKEITDLDNISSSYSFLDDSNFKNRGIKIFDKDNNDFNQGKLFSSWFDFSETSYLFVSSVSTNSNDKNADGKNLLLEYAYSFLRLGLHKK
;
A
#
# COMPACT_ATOMS: atom_id res chain seq x y z
N MET A 1 -9.78 9.33 -74.12
CA MET A 1 -9.87 9.33 -72.63
C MET A 1 -11.14 8.61 -72.17
N LYS A 2 -11.05 7.32 -71.78
CA LYS A 2 -12.13 6.60 -71.05
C LYS A 2 -11.66 5.18 -70.68
N LYS A 3 -10.63 5.03 -69.83
CA LYS A 3 -10.23 3.71 -69.32
C LYS A 3 -9.75 3.67 -67.86
N ASN A 4 -9.96 4.72 -67.07
CA ASN A 4 -9.51 4.78 -65.66
C ASN A 4 -10.65 4.93 -64.62
N LYS A 5 -11.91 4.60 -64.97
CA LYS A 5 -13.03 4.67 -64.00
C LYS A 5 -13.42 3.32 -63.38
N GLY A 6 -13.01 2.19 -63.96
CA GLY A 6 -13.36 0.85 -63.46
C GLY A 6 -12.48 0.36 -62.29
N LEU A 7 -11.20 0.74 -62.27
CA LEU A 7 -10.27 0.32 -61.22
C LEU A 7 -10.52 1.01 -59.87
N LEU A 8 -10.97 2.28 -59.89
CA LEU A 8 -11.28 3.04 -58.66
C LEU A 8 -12.56 2.55 -57.95
N LEU A 9 -13.56 2.09 -58.71
CA LEU A 9 -14.82 1.57 -58.15
C LEU A 9 -14.66 0.18 -57.52
N SER A 10 -13.66 -0.60 -57.93
CA SER A 10 -13.37 -1.92 -57.34
C SER A 10 -12.74 -1.84 -55.95
N PHE A 11 -11.96 -0.80 -55.65
CA PHE A 11 -11.34 -0.60 -54.33
C PHE A 11 -12.29 0.01 -53.29
N LEU A 12 -13.38 0.65 -53.72
CA LEU A 12 -14.36 1.30 -52.84
C LEU A 12 -15.48 0.36 -52.36
N ARG A 13 -15.58 -0.85 -52.89
CA ARG A 13 -16.49 -1.88 -52.39
C ARG A 13 -15.83 -2.75 -51.31
N TYR A 14 -14.98 -2.12 -50.52
CA TYR A 14 -14.50 -2.72 -49.27
C TYR A 14 -15.72 -2.85 -48.36
N ASP A 15 -15.96 -4.03 -47.80
CA ASP A 15 -17.06 -4.23 -46.86
C ASP A 15 -16.73 -3.50 -45.55
N TRP A 16 -17.01 -2.19 -45.48
CA TRP A 16 -16.64 -1.35 -44.33
C TRP A 16 -17.25 -1.87 -43.02
N TRP A 17 -18.40 -2.55 -43.12
CA TRP A 17 -19.03 -3.24 -42.01
C TRP A 17 -18.20 -4.40 -41.45
N LYS A 18 -17.38 -5.08 -42.27
CA LYS A 18 -16.42 -6.09 -41.79
C LYS A 18 -15.26 -5.43 -41.05
N ILE A 19 -14.74 -4.29 -41.53
CA ILE A 19 -13.68 -3.55 -40.83
C ILE A 19 -14.19 -3.04 -39.47
N ILE A 20 -15.35 -2.39 -39.46
CA ILE A 20 -15.98 -1.87 -38.24
C ILE A 20 -16.33 -3.03 -37.30
N GLY A 21 -16.84 -4.15 -37.82
CA GLY A 21 -17.13 -5.35 -37.05
C GLY A 21 -15.88 -5.93 -36.40
N THR A 22 -14.78 -6.09 -37.15
CA THR A 22 -13.52 -6.59 -36.61
C THR A 22 -12.92 -5.61 -35.58
N TYR A 23 -12.92 -4.31 -35.86
CA TYR A 23 -12.46 -3.31 -34.88
C TYR A 23 -13.32 -3.30 -33.62
N GLY A 24 -14.64 -3.39 -33.76
CA GLY A 24 -15.59 -3.45 -32.64
C GLY A 24 -15.41 -4.70 -31.79
N ILE A 25 -15.24 -5.87 -32.41
CA ILE A 25 -14.97 -7.13 -31.71
C ILE A 25 -13.61 -7.08 -31.02
N CYS A 26 -12.56 -6.59 -31.70
CA CYS A 26 -11.24 -6.44 -31.08
C CYS A 26 -11.26 -5.44 -29.92
N ALA A 27 -11.97 -4.31 -30.05
CA ALA A 27 -12.10 -3.33 -28.97
C ALA A 27 -12.92 -3.87 -27.80
N ALA A 28 -14.02 -4.59 -28.05
CA ALA A 28 -14.80 -5.25 -27.01
C ALA A 28 -14.00 -6.37 -26.32
N PHE A 29 -13.22 -7.13 -27.09
CA PHE A 29 -12.33 -8.16 -26.55
C PHE A 29 -11.20 -7.55 -25.72
N LEU A 30 -10.61 -6.43 -26.16
CA LEU A 30 -9.63 -5.67 -25.38
C LEU A 30 -10.24 -5.09 -24.10
N ALA A 31 -11.44 -4.51 -24.18
CA ALA A 31 -12.14 -3.99 -23.01
C ALA A 31 -12.49 -5.11 -22.03
N LEU A 32 -12.92 -6.28 -22.52
CA LEU A 32 -13.13 -7.46 -21.70
C LEU A 32 -11.83 -7.97 -21.10
N MET A 33 -10.73 -8.05 -21.87
CA MET A 33 -9.43 -8.47 -21.37
C MET A 33 -8.88 -7.51 -20.31
N PHE A 34 -9.05 -6.21 -20.46
CA PHE A 34 -8.65 -5.23 -19.44
C PHE A 34 -9.54 -5.32 -18.21
N ASN A 35 -10.87 -5.37 -18.36
CA ASN A 35 -11.78 -5.54 -17.22
C ASN A 35 -11.60 -6.89 -16.50
N TYR A 36 -11.26 -7.96 -17.23
CA TYR A 36 -11.04 -9.28 -16.65
C TYR A 36 -9.65 -9.38 -16.02
N LYS A 37 -8.63 -8.72 -16.60
CA LYS A 37 -7.32 -8.57 -15.97
C LYS A 37 -7.40 -7.73 -14.71
N ASP A 38 -8.20 -6.66 -14.71
CA ASP A 38 -8.46 -5.86 -13.51
C ASP A 38 -9.21 -6.68 -12.46
N LYS A 39 -10.16 -7.55 -12.86
CA LYS A 39 -10.79 -8.53 -11.95
C LYS A 39 -9.88 -9.64 -11.44
N LEU A 40 -8.88 -10.07 -12.23
CA LEU A 40 -7.83 -10.98 -11.77
C LEU A 40 -6.79 -10.27 -10.89
N LYS A 41 -6.78 -8.93 -10.92
CA LYS A 41 -6.02 -8.07 -10.02
C LYS A 41 -6.76 -7.78 -8.70
N ASP A 42 -8.02 -8.24 -8.56
CA ASP A 42 -8.77 -8.19 -7.30
C ASP A 42 -8.19 -9.15 -6.23
N GLU A 43 -7.07 -9.83 -6.52
CA GLU A 43 -6.21 -10.44 -5.53
C GLU A 43 -5.19 -9.40 -5.06
N GLU A 44 -5.51 -8.72 -3.96
CA GLU A 44 -4.69 -7.63 -3.45
C GLU A 44 -3.57 -8.17 -2.55
N ILE A 45 -2.38 -7.59 -2.69
CA ILE A 45 -1.24 -7.84 -1.79
C ILE A 45 -1.18 -6.62 -0.86
N LEU A 46 -1.01 -6.88 0.44
CA LEU A 46 -0.72 -5.82 1.40
C LEU A 46 0.80 -5.58 1.42
N ASP A 47 1.25 -4.46 0.89
CA ASP A 47 2.68 -4.12 0.78
C ASP A 47 3.12 -3.20 1.94
N ILE A 48 4.03 -3.68 2.79
CA ILE A 48 4.57 -2.95 3.95
C ILE A 48 6.00 -2.47 3.64
N PHE A 49 6.20 -1.17 3.45
CA PHE A 49 7.54 -0.61 3.30
C PHE A 49 8.19 -0.35 4.65
N ILE A 50 9.44 -0.77 4.83
CA ILE A 50 10.13 -0.64 6.12
C ILE A 50 11.51 -0.05 5.88
N THR A 51 11.78 1.08 6.51
CA THR A 51 13.15 1.60 6.57
C THR A 51 13.91 0.88 7.68
N GLY A 52 14.92 0.09 7.31
CA GLY A 52 15.73 -0.71 8.23
C GLY A 52 15.73 -2.19 7.88
N THR A 53 15.91 -3.03 8.91
CA THR A 53 16.07 -4.48 8.77
C THR A 53 14.95 -5.24 9.48
N ILE A 54 14.52 -6.34 8.88
CA ILE A 54 13.57 -7.28 9.49
C ILE A 54 14.37 -8.46 10.03
N ASN A 55 14.25 -8.71 11.33
CA ASN A 55 14.87 -9.84 12.02
C ASN A 55 13.97 -11.09 11.98
N ASP A 56 12.65 -10.89 12.12
CA ASP A 56 11.66 -11.96 12.10
C ASP A 56 10.44 -11.51 11.29
N SER A 57 10.12 -12.23 10.22
CA SER A 57 8.95 -11.98 9.37
C SER A 57 7.68 -12.71 9.84
N SER A 58 7.70 -13.41 10.99
CA SER A 58 6.53 -14.13 11.54
C SER A 58 5.33 -13.22 11.79
N PHE A 59 5.55 -11.90 11.94
CA PHE A 59 4.47 -10.94 12.06
C PHE A 59 3.58 -10.89 10.80
N GLN A 60 4.12 -11.16 9.61
CA GLN A 60 3.34 -11.14 8.36
C GLN A 60 2.25 -12.21 8.39
N GLN A 61 2.63 -13.44 8.76
CA GLN A 61 1.67 -14.55 8.87
C GLN A 61 0.65 -14.27 9.97
N LYS A 62 1.09 -13.82 11.14
CA LYS A 62 0.19 -13.48 12.25
C LYS A 62 -0.80 -12.38 11.86
N LEU A 63 -0.34 -11.37 11.14
CA LEU A 63 -1.14 -10.26 10.65
C LEU A 63 -2.19 -10.73 9.63
N PHE A 64 -1.81 -11.63 8.73
CA PHE A 64 -2.72 -12.26 7.77
C PHE A 64 -3.80 -13.10 8.45
N GLU A 65 -3.44 -13.87 9.49
CA GLU A 65 -4.37 -14.71 10.24
C GLU A 65 -5.31 -13.92 11.17
N ASP A 66 -4.87 -12.78 11.68
CA ASP A 66 -5.59 -11.98 12.69
C ASP A 66 -6.68 -11.07 12.08
N VAL A 67 -6.60 -10.76 10.78
CA VAL A 67 -7.60 -9.93 10.08
C VAL A 67 -8.48 -10.80 9.18
N PRO A 68 -9.76 -11.05 9.55
CA PRO A 68 -10.67 -11.81 8.70
C PRO A 68 -10.97 -11.05 7.42
N ASN A 69 -10.53 -11.59 6.28
CA ASN A 69 -10.71 -10.96 4.99
C ASN A 69 -10.67 -12.00 3.85
N ASP A 70 -11.26 -11.64 2.71
CA ASP A 70 -11.35 -12.44 1.49
C ASP A 70 -10.69 -11.77 0.27
N LYS A 71 -10.10 -10.58 0.48
CA LYS A 71 -9.54 -9.71 -0.58
C LYS A 71 -8.03 -9.71 -0.64
N ILE A 72 -7.37 -9.67 0.53
CA ILE A 72 -5.91 -9.71 0.62
C ILE A 72 -5.49 -11.17 0.64
N LEU A 73 -4.63 -11.57 -0.30
CA LEU A 73 -4.13 -12.94 -0.38
C LEU A 73 -2.76 -13.13 0.26
N ALA A 74 -1.98 -12.06 0.36
CA ALA A 74 -0.63 -12.10 0.89
C ALA A 74 -0.24 -10.76 1.51
N ILE A 75 0.70 -10.83 2.45
CA ILE A 75 1.34 -9.66 3.04
C ILE A 75 2.81 -9.72 2.69
N HIS A 76 3.31 -8.69 2.02
CA HIS A 76 4.72 -8.53 1.71
C HIS A 76 5.31 -7.39 2.52
N SER A 77 6.59 -7.50 2.83
CA SER A 77 7.32 -6.40 3.43
C SER A 77 8.63 -6.16 2.71
N TYR A 78 8.95 -4.90 2.45
CA TYR A 78 10.15 -4.48 1.75
C TYR A 78 11.04 -3.69 2.70
N PRO A 79 12.01 -4.35 3.37
CA PRO A 79 13.03 -3.64 4.12
C PRO A 79 13.99 -2.94 3.16
N PHE A 80 14.28 -1.67 3.42
CA PHE A 80 15.28 -0.92 2.69
C PHE A 80 16.16 -0.10 3.64
N SER A 81 17.47 -0.26 3.53
CA SER A 81 18.42 0.44 4.41
C SER A 81 18.60 1.90 3.99
N ILE A 82 18.59 2.79 4.98
CA ILE A 82 18.84 4.23 4.82
C ILE A 82 20.25 4.54 4.29
N ASP A 83 21.22 3.67 4.54
CA ASP A 83 22.61 3.85 4.10
C ASP A 83 22.80 3.56 2.60
N ASN A 84 21.77 3.07 1.92
CA ASN A 84 21.83 2.80 0.50
C ASN A 84 21.73 4.09 -0.32
N HIS A 85 22.65 4.30 -1.27
CA HIS A 85 22.63 5.44 -2.19
C HIS A 85 21.31 5.64 -2.98
N GLN A 86 20.52 4.58 -3.15
CA GLN A 86 19.22 4.63 -3.83
C GLN A 86 18.03 4.82 -2.87
N TYR A 87 18.26 4.97 -1.57
CA TYR A 87 17.22 5.04 -0.54
C TYR A 87 16.12 6.03 -0.92
N ASN A 88 16.46 7.28 -1.17
CA ASN A 88 15.48 8.33 -1.49
C ASN A 88 14.61 8.01 -2.72
N GLN A 89 15.18 7.38 -3.74
CA GLN A 89 14.44 7.03 -4.95
C GLN A 89 13.46 5.89 -4.67
N VAL A 90 13.93 4.85 -3.97
CA VAL A 90 13.15 3.66 -3.63
C VAL A 90 12.06 3.99 -2.62
N SER A 91 12.39 4.72 -1.54
CA SER A 91 11.42 5.14 -0.52
C SER A 91 10.33 6.01 -1.13
N ASN A 92 10.69 7.01 -1.95
CA ASN A 92 9.71 7.87 -2.59
C ASN A 92 8.78 7.08 -3.53
N ALA A 93 9.32 6.17 -4.34
CA ALA A 93 8.50 5.34 -5.23
C ALA A 93 7.54 4.45 -4.44
N ASN A 94 8.02 3.79 -3.37
CA ASN A 94 7.19 2.93 -2.55
C ASN A 94 6.12 3.72 -1.79
N ILE A 95 6.50 4.76 -1.04
CA ILE A 95 5.58 5.52 -0.18
C ILE A 95 4.50 6.24 -1.00
N SER A 96 4.84 6.74 -2.20
CA SER A 96 3.89 7.51 -3.02
C SER A 96 2.93 6.67 -3.86
N SER A 97 3.17 5.35 -4.01
CA SER A 97 2.40 4.57 -4.98
C SER A 97 2.21 3.08 -4.71
N VAL A 98 3.02 2.46 -3.84
CA VAL A 98 3.02 1.00 -3.65
C VAL A 98 2.64 0.64 -2.22
N ALA A 99 3.27 1.28 -1.24
CA ALA A 99 3.14 0.90 0.16
C ALA A 99 1.74 1.20 0.69
N ASP A 100 1.15 0.18 1.32
CA ASP A 100 -0.09 0.26 2.08
C ASP A 100 0.18 0.76 3.50
N LEU A 101 1.20 0.18 4.11
CA LEU A 101 1.74 0.58 5.40
C LEU A 101 3.20 0.93 5.20
N PHE A 102 3.69 1.94 5.91
CA PHE A 102 5.11 2.26 5.89
C PHE A 102 5.64 2.60 7.27
N ILE A 103 6.84 2.10 7.58
CA ILE A 103 7.54 2.34 8.83
C ILE A 103 8.76 3.20 8.55
N LEU A 104 8.79 4.39 9.15
CA LEU A 104 9.87 5.34 8.95
C LEU A 104 10.49 5.77 10.27
N PRO A 105 11.82 5.87 10.32
CA PRO A 105 12.51 6.45 11.45
C PRO A 105 12.40 7.97 11.48
N GLU A 106 12.63 8.54 12.66
CA GLU A 106 12.57 9.99 12.90
C GLU A 106 13.54 10.80 12.02
N SER A 107 14.76 10.32 11.76
CA SER A 107 15.71 10.99 10.85
C SER A 107 15.12 11.25 9.46
N VAL A 108 14.45 10.25 8.89
CA VAL A 108 13.83 10.33 7.55
C VAL A 108 12.66 11.29 7.56
N LEU A 109 11.85 11.29 8.62
CA LEU A 109 10.73 12.22 8.74
C LEU A 109 11.20 13.68 8.84
N ASN A 110 12.36 13.89 9.45
CA ASN A 110 12.97 15.22 9.54
C ASN A 110 13.55 15.70 8.21
N SER A 111 14.17 14.80 7.43
CA SER A 111 14.76 15.15 6.12
C SER A 111 13.75 15.17 4.97
N HIS A 112 12.70 14.35 5.04
CA HIS A 112 11.71 14.12 3.98
C HIS A 112 10.27 14.32 4.49
N ARG A 113 9.96 15.55 4.88
CA ARG A 113 8.62 15.91 5.39
C ARG A 113 7.52 15.69 4.35
N GLU A 114 7.84 15.66 3.07
CA GLU A 114 6.90 15.35 2.00
C GLU A 114 6.22 13.98 2.19
N TYR A 115 6.86 13.02 2.87
CA TYR A 115 6.26 11.70 3.09
C TYR A 115 5.00 11.74 3.96
N PHE A 116 4.83 12.76 4.81
CA PHE A 116 3.59 12.98 5.57
C PHE A 116 2.37 13.22 4.69
N THR A 117 2.55 13.71 3.46
CA THR A 117 1.45 13.96 2.54
C THR A 117 0.78 12.67 2.06
N TYR A 118 1.54 11.57 2.04
CA TYR A 118 1.05 10.23 1.70
C TYR A 118 0.53 9.46 2.93
N ALA A 119 0.59 10.04 4.13
CA ALA A 119 0.04 9.45 5.34
C ALA A 119 -1.43 9.84 5.54
N LYS A 120 -2.27 8.83 5.78
CA LYS A 120 -3.67 8.98 6.18
C LYS A 120 -3.76 9.53 7.60
N GLU A 121 -4.72 10.42 7.83
CA GLU A 121 -5.04 10.92 9.17
C GLU A 121 -5.80 9.83 9.95
N ILE A 122 -5.37 9.58 11.19
CA ILE A 122 -5.96 8.58 12.07
C ILE A 122 -6.93 9.28 13.02
N THR A 123 -8.23 9.12 12.75
CA THR A 123 -9.30 9.76 13.54
C THR A 123 -9.91 8.83 14.59
N ASP A 124 -9.90 7.52 14.35
CA ASP A 124 -10.53 6.53 15.24
C ASP A 124 -9.51 5.97 16.24
N LEU A 125 -9.10 6.83 17.17
CA LEU A 125 -8.12 6.55 18.22
C LEU A 125 -8.61 5.55 19.28
N ASP A 126 -9.93 5.42 19.45
CA ASP A 126 -10.55 4.65 20.55
C ASP A 126 -10.30 3.14 20.47
N ASN A 127 -9.91 2.63 19.30
CA ASN A 127 -9.58 1.21 19.10
C ASN A 127 -8.10 0.88 19.28
N ILE A 128 -7.23 1.91 19.42
CA ILE A 128 -5.80 1.72 19.64
C ILE A 128 -5.55 1.77 21.16
N SER A 129 -4.78 0.81 21.68
CA SER A 129 -4.41 0.79 23.10
C SER A 129 -3.79 2.12 23.54
N SER A 130 -4.14 2.60 24.74
CA SER A 130 -3.59 3.83 25.34
C SER A 130 -2.07 3.80 25.55
N SER A 131 -1.40 2.67 25.29
CA SER A 131 0.06 2.51 25.35
C SER A 131 0.81 3.07 24.14
N TYR A 132 0.10 3.54 23.11
CA TYR A 132 0.70 4.14 21.91
C TYR A 132 0.66 5.66 21.98
N SER A 133 1.76 6.29 21.56
CA SER A 133 1.85 7.73 21.37
C SER A 133 1.84 8.05 19.88
N PHE A 134 1.24 9.16 19.50
CA PHE A 134 1.13 9.58 18.11
C PHE A 134 2.14 10.68 17.78
N LEU A 135 2.50 10.76 16.51
CA LEU A 135 3.24 11.87 15.96
C LEU A 135 2.25 12.90 15.43
N ASP A 136 2.20 14.05 16.12
CA ASP A 136 1.47 15.22 15.65
C ASP A 136 2.24 15.88 14.50
N ASP A 137 1.58 16.04 13.35
CA ASP A 137 2.07 16.95 12.32
C ASP A 137 2.01 18.40 12.85
N SER A 138 2.76 19.30 12.20
CA SER A 138 2.68 20.76 12.32
C SER A 138 1.26 21.36 12.30
N ASN A 139 0.28 20.61 11.78
CA ASN A 139 -1.15 20.95 11.76
C ASN A 139 -2.00 20.21 12.82
N PHE A 140 -1.38 19.61 13.86
CA PHE A 140 -2.03 18.82 14.92
C PHE A 140 -2.85 17.63 14.40
N LYS A 141 -2.40 17.01 13.31
CA LYS A 141 -3.03 15.81 12.75
C LYS A 141 -2.22 14.59 13.15
N ASN A 142 -2.89 13.62 13.77
CA ASN A 142 -2.32 12.31 14.10
C ASN A 142 -2.13 11.51 12.81
N ARG A 143 -0.91 11.48 12.27
CA ARG A 143 -0.61 10.77 11.01
C ARG A 143 0.33 9.58 11.19
N GLY A 144 1.13 9.56 12.27
CA GLY A 144 2.06 8.48 12.58
C GLY A 144 1.82 7.91 13.97
N ILE A 145 1.98 6.60 14.11
CA ILE A 145 1.86 5.88 15.39
C ILE A 145 3.25 5.47 15.81
N LYS A 146 3.75 5.97 16.95
CA LYS A 146 5.06 5.56 17.45
C LYS A 146 5.02 4.08 17.78
N ILE A 147 5.92 3.29 17.23
CA ILE A 147 6.02 1.84 17.50
C ILE A 147 7.28 1.49 18.29
N PHE A 148 8.31 2.34 18.23
CA PHE A 148 9.55 2.18 18.96
C PHE A 148 10.09 3.55 19.37
N ASP A 149 10.61 3.66 20.60
CA ASP A 149 11.24 4.86 21.13
C ASP A 149 12.67 4.55 21.56
N LYS A 150 13.67 5.17 20.93
CA LYS A 150 15.08 4.88 21.22
C LYS A 150 15.46 5.25 22.66
N ASP A 151 14.87 6.33 23.18
CA ASP A 151 15.28 6.94 24.45
C ASP A 151 14.38 6.52 25.62
N ASN A 152 13.25 5.85 25.34
CA ASN A 152 12.28 5.43 26.35
C ASN A 152 12.09 3.91 26.41
N ASN A 153 12.87 3.26 27.27
CA ASN A 153 12.75 1.81 27.50
C ASN A 153 11.39 1.40 28.08
N ASP A 154 10.76 2.23 28.91
CA ASP A 154 9.45 1.91 29.49
C ASP A 154 8.35 1.89 28.42
N PHE A 155 8.46 2.74 27.39
CA PHE A 155 7.58 2.68 26.23
C PHE A 155 7.73 1.38 25.43
N ASN A 156 8.95 0.86 25.33
CA ASN A 156 9.25 -0.37 24.59
C ASN A 156 8.92 -1.64 25.38
N GLN A 157 8.84 -1.56 26.71
CA GLN A 157 8.52 -2.72 27.54
C GLN A 157 7.15 -3.30 27.19
N GLY A 158 7.10 -4.63 27.05
CA GLY A 158 5.88 -5.33 26.67
C GLY A 158 5.49 -5.18 25.19
N LYS A 159 6.36 -4.60 24.34
CA LYS A 159 6.17 -4.56 22.89
C LYS A 159 7.11 -5.54 22.18
N LEU A 160 6.61 -6.17 21.12
CA LEU A 160 7.33 -7.15 20.31
C LEU A 160 8.03 -6.54 19.09
N PHE A 161 7.89 -5.24 18.82
CA PHE A 161 8.42 -4.65 17.59
C PHE A 161 9.94 -4.80 17.44
N SER A 162 10.71 -4.69 18.53
CA SER A 162 12.17 -4.94 18.53
C SER A 162 12.56 -6.40 18.34
N SER A 163 11.60 -7.35 18.45
CA SER A 163 11.82 -8.76 18.07
C SER A 163 11.65 -8.98 16.57
N TRP A 164 10.88 -8.13 15.89
CA TRP A 164 10.62 -8.23 14.45
C TRP A 164 11.55 -7.36 13.62
N PHE A 165 11.93 -6.20 14.13
CA PHE A 165 12.71 -5.20 13.41
C PHE A 165 13.95 -4.80 14.21
N ASP A 166 15.03 -4.50 13.50
CA ASP A 166 16.22 -3.87 14.06
C ASP A 166 16.09 -2.34 13.92
N PHE A 167 15.61 -1.68 14.97
CA PHE A 167 15.48 -0.22 15.00
C PHE A 167 16.72 0.43 15.60
N SER A 168 17.38 1.29 14.82
CA SER A 168 18.50 2.13 15.27
C SER A 168 18.04 3.46 15.90
N GLU A 169 16.78 3.85 15.68
CA GLU A 169 16.18 5.10 16.15
C GLU A 169 14.65 5.03 16.29
N THR A 170 14.07 6.03 16.96
CA THR A 170 12.62 6.17 17.17
C THR A 170 11.88 6.06 15.85
N SER A 171 10.90 5.16 15.80
CA SER A 171 10.25 4.75 14.55
C SER A 171 8.73 4.79 14.65
N TYR A 172 8.10 5.16 13.54
CA TYR A 172 6.68 5.40 13.44
C TYR A 172 6.06 4.57 12.31
N LEU A 173 4.89 4.02 12.57
CA LEU A 173 4.03 3.37 11.58
C LEU A 173 3.07 4.40 10.99
N PHE A 174 2.92 4.34 9.68
CA PHE A 174 1.99 5.16 8.91
C PHE A 174 1.10 4.28 8.05
N VAL A 175 -0.12 4.77 7.83
CA VAL A 175 -1.08 4.19 6.90
C VAL A 175 -1.12 5.04 5.64
N SER A 176 -1.03 4.42 4.47
CA SER A 176 -1.03 5.13 3.20
C SER A 176 -2.40 5.74 2.88
N SER A 177 -2.41 7.00 2.44
CA SER A 177 -3.58 7.69 1.92
C SER A 177 -3.81 7.42 0.43
N VAL A 178 -2.82 6.86 -0.27
CA VAL A 178 -2.80 6.63 -1.72
C VAL A 178 -2.89 5.15 -2.10
N SER A 179 -2.91 4.26 -1.10
CA SER A 179 -3.10 2.82 -1.26
C SER A 179 -4.39 2.49 -2.02
N THR A 180 -4.34 1.51 -2.93
CA THR A 180 -5.53 0.98 -3.59
C THR A 180 -6.45 0.26 -2.61
N ASN A 181 -5.87 -0.46 -1.66
CA ASN A 181 -6.53 -1.21 -0.59
C ASN A 181 -7.23 -0.27 0.43
N SER A 182 -7.04 1.05 0.31
CA SER A 182 -7.64 2.06 1.20
C SER A 182 -9.15 2.18 1.07
N ASN A 183 -9.76 1.68 -0.01
CA ASN A 183 -11.21 1.69 -0.21
C ASN A 183 -11.88 0.38 0.21
N ASP A 184 -11.09 -0.67 0.43
CA ASP A 184 -11.61 -1.99 0.78
C ASP A 184 -12.15 -2.03 2.20
N LYS A 185 -13.20 -2.83 2.34
CA LYS A 185 -13.93 -3.01 3.57
C LYS A 185 -14.00 -4.49 3.90
N ASN A 186 -13.90 -4.80 5.18
CA ASN A 186 -14.16 -6.15 5.68
C ASN A 186 -15.67 -6.44 5.69
N ALA A 187 -16.04 -7.67 6.09
CA ALA A 187 -17.44 -8.10 6.17
C ALA A 187 -18.31 -7.22 7.08
N ASP A 188 -17.71 -6.58 8.08
CA ASP A 188 -18.37 -5.66 9.02
C ASP A 188 -18.45 -4.21 8.50
N GLY A 189 -17.97 -3.95 7.28
CA GLY A 189 -17.98 -2.63 6.65
C GLY A 189 -16.90 -1.67 7.14
N LYS A 190 -15.94 -2.14 7.96
CA LYS A 190 -14.78 -1.35 8.42
C LYS A 190 -13.69 -1.33 7.36
N ASN A 191 -12.90 -0.26 7.35
CA ASN A 191 -11.79 -0.08 6.41
C ASN A 191 -10.70 -1.14 6.63
N LEU A 192 -10.47 -1.98 5.61
CA LEU A 192 -9.59 -3.14 5.71
C LEU A 192 -8.14 -2.75 6.03
N LEU A 193 -7.63 -1.71 5.35
CA LEU A 193 -6.28 -1.20 5.58
C LEU A 193 -6.06 -0.71 7.02
N LEU A 194 -7.05 -0.04 7.62
CA LEU A 194 -6.99 0.36 9.02
C LEU A 194 -7.04 -0.83 9.98
N GLU A 195 -7.86 -1.85 9.69
CA GLU A 195 -7.89 -3.07 10.49
C GLU A 195 -6.53 -3.79 10.48
N TYR A 196 -5.83 -3.81 9.34
CA TYR A 196 -4.46 -4.30 9.25
C TYR A 196 -3.48 -3.46 10.07
N ALA A 197 -3.56 -2.13 10.01
CA ALA A 197 -2.72 -1.27 10.85
C ALA A 197 -2.97 -1.53 12.35
N TYR A 198 -4.23 -1.69 12.76
CA TYR A 198 -4.60 -1.97 14.14
C TYR A 198 -4.21 -3.37 14.60
N SER A 199 -4.34 -4.37 13.73
CA SER A 199 -3.86 -5.73 13.96
C SER A 199 -2.35 -5.74 14.16
N PHE A 200 -1.59 -5.05 13.31
CA PHE A 200 -0.13 -4.92 13.46
C PHE A 200 0.26 -4.34 14.83
N LEU A 201 -0.44 -3.29 15.28
CA LEU A 201 -0.21 -2.72 16.62
C LEU A 201 -0.61 -3.71 17.72
N ARG A 202 -1.78 -4.35 17.61
CA ARG A 202 -2.28 -5.31 18.59
C ARG A 202 -1.34 -6.50 18.76
N LEU A 203 -0.84 -7.07 17.65
CA LEU A 203 0.15 -8.14 17.66
C LEU A 203 1.48 -7.65 18.25
N GLY A 204 1.82 -6.39 18.03
CA GLY A 204 3.00 -5.75 18.59
C GLY A 204 2.94 -5.58 20.11
N LEU A 205 1.76 -5.65 20.72
CA LEU A 205 1.61 -5.72 22.17
C LEU A 205 1.74 -7.18 22.64
N HIS A 206 2.71 -7.44 23.50
CA HIS A 206 2.84 -8.75 24.15
C HIS A 206 1.64 -8.95 25.09
N LYS A 207 0.64 -9.75 24.69
CA LYS A 207 -0.32 -10.30 25.64
C LYS A 207 0.42 -11.32 26.49
N LYS A 208 0.63 -11.00 27.76
CA LYS A 208 0.90 -12.03 28.78
C LYS A 208 -0.35 -12.86 29.00
#